data_AF-A0A5D3E1E6-F1
#
_entry.id   AF-A0A5D3E1E6-F1
#
_cell.length_a   1.000
_cell.length_b   1.000
_cell.length_c   1.000
_cell.angle_alpha   90.00
_cell.angle_beta   90.00
_cell.angle_gamma   90.00
#
_symmetry.space_group_name_H-M   'P 1'
#
loop_
_entity.id
_entity.type
_entity.pdbx_description
1 polymer ?
#
loop_
_entity_poly.entity_id
_entity_poly.type
_entity_poly.pdbx_seq_one_letter_code
_entity_poly.pdbx_strand_id
1 'polypeptide(L)'
;MSASRFVKCVTVGDGAVGKTCMLICYTSNKFPTVSQEDYSRLRPLSYRGADVFVVAFSLISKASYENVLKKWMPELRRFAPSVPIVLVGTKLDLRDNGAYFTDHAGSNTITYSQGEELRKQIGAAAYIECSSKTQQNVKAVFDTAIKVVLQPPRRIEMPRKRRNRRSGCSIVCIACGGCTV
;
A
#
# COMPACT_ATOMS: atom_id res chain seq x y z
N MET A 1 -26.13 21.38 -3.48
CA MET A 1 -26.03 19.99 -3.98
C MET A 1 -24.56 19.61 -4.00
N SER A 2 -24.12 18.65 -3.18
CA SER A 2 -22.75 18.13 -3.25
C SER A 2 -22.62 17.34 -4.55
N ALA A 3 -21.76 17.78 -5.46
CA ALA A 3 -21.52 17.06 -6.71
C ALA A 3 -20.94 15.68 -6.38
N SER A 4 -21.59 14.62 -6.87
CA SER A 4 -21.06 13.26 -6.78
C SER A 4 -19.71 13.21 -7.51
N ARG A 5 -18.63 12.87 -6.78
CA ARG A 5 -17.30 12.73 -7.37
C ARG A 5 -17.14 11.30 -7.88
N PHE A 6 -16.91 11.16 -9.19
CA PHE A 6 -16.50 9.89 -9.77
C PHE A 6 -15.05 9.59 -9.41
N VAL A 7 -14.78 8.34 -9.00
CA VAL A 7 -13.43 7.86 -8.66
C VAL A 7 -13.08 6.70 -9.58
N LYS A 8 -12.06 6.86 -10.41
CA LYS A 8 -11.50 5.82 -11.26
C LYS A 8 -10.43 5.03 -10.50
N CYS A 9 -10.83 3.87 -9.97
CA CYS A 9 -9.93 2.90 -9.34
C CYS A 9 -9.43 1.89 -10.38
N VAL A 10 -8.10 1.66 -10.43
CA VAL A 10 -7.49 0.66 -11.33
C VAL A 10 -6.73 -0.38 -10.51
N THR A 11 -7.05 -1.66 -10.71
CA THR A 11 -6.40 -2.77 -10.01
C THR A 11 -5.33 -3.44 -10.89
N VAL A 12 -4.10 -3.55 -10.39
CA VAL A 12 -2.96 -4.19 -11.06
C VAL A 12 -2.28 -5.22 -10.16
N GLY A 13 -1.38 -6.03 -10.72
CA GLY A 13 -0.76 -7.16 -10.02
C GLY A 13 -0.60 -8.37 -10.94
N ASP A 14 0.19 -9.34 -10.49
CA ASP A 14 0.53 -10.53 -11.29
C ASP A 14 -0.67 -11.38 -11.70
N GLY A 15 -0.47 -12.27 -12.67
CA GLY A 15 -1.45 -13.30 -13.04
C GLY A 15 -1.82 -14.15 -11.81
N ALA A 16 -3.05 -14.65 -11.76
CA ALA A 16 -3.54 -15.54 -10.71
C ALA A 16 -3.45 -15.04 -9.24
N VAL A 17 -3.08 -13.77 -8.97
CA VAL A 17 -3.08 -13.24 -7.59
C VAL A 17 -4.50 -13.05 -7.05
N GLY A 18 -5.52 -12.92 -7.91
CA GLY A 18 -6.93 -12.82 -7.47
C GLY A 18 -7.57 -11.44 -7.66
N LYS A 19 -7.03 -10.60 -8.55
CA LYS A 19 -7.60 -9.27 -8.88
C LYS A 19 -9.06 -9.34 -9.33
N THR A 20 -9.35 -10.20 -10.30
CA THR A 20 -10.70 -10.40 -10.85
C THR A 20 -11.65 -10.89 -9.76
N CYS A 21 -11.22 -11.87 -8.94
CA CYS A 21 -12.03 -12.35 -7.82
C CYS A 21 -12.32 -11.26 -6.79
N MET A 22 -11.33 -10.42 -6.46
CA MET A 22 -11.52 -9.29 -5.55
C MET A 22 -12.55 -8.28 -6.07
N LEU A 23 -12.48 -7.93 -7.37
CA LEU A 23 -13.44 -7.01 -7.99
C LEU A 23 -14.86 -7.59 -8.05
N ILE A 24 -15.01 -8.85 -8.47
CA ILE A 24 -16.31 -9.52 -8.53
C ILE A 24 -16.90 -9.67 -7.12
N CYS A 25 -16.10 -10.05 -6.12
CA CYS A 25 -16.58 -10.15 -4.74
C CYS A 25 -17.10 -8.80 -4.22
N TYR A 26 -16.42 -7.69 -4.54
CA TYR A 26 -16.86 -6.37 -4.12
C TYR A 26 -18.17 -5.93 -4.77
N THR A 27 -18.36 -6.19 -6.07
CA THR A 27 -19.56 -5.73 -6.79
C THR A 27 -20.76 -6.66 -6.62
N SER A 28 -20.51 -7.96 -6.48
CA SER A 28 -21.55 -8.99 -6.53
C SER A 28 -21.78 -9.69 -5.20
N ASN A 29 -20.98 -9.40 -4.16
CA ASN A 29 -20.98 -10.08 -2.85
C ASN A 29 -20.93 -11.62 -2.98
N LYS A 30 -20.29 -12.13 -4.04
CA LYS A 30 -20.18 -13.55 -4.39
C LYS A 30 -18.79 -13.84 -4.93
N PHE A 31 -18.24 -15.00 -4.57
CA PHE A 31 -16.99 -15.49 -5.16
C PHE A 31 -17.25 -16.03 -6.57
N PRO A 32 -16.44 -15.66 -7.58
CA PRO A 32 -16.69 -16.12 -8.95
C PRO A 32 -16.53 -17.64 -9.07
N THR A 33 -17.44 -18.28 -9.78
CA THR A 33 -17.37 -19.71 -10.14
C THR A 33 -16.53 -19.93 -11.41
N VAL A 34 -16.29 -18.88 -12.20
CA VAL A 34 -15.50 -18.94 -13.44
C VAL A 34 -14.36 -17.93 -13.38
N SER A 35 -13.12 -18.42 -13.53
CA SER A 35 -11.93 -17.57 -13.67
C SER A 35 -11.84 -17.07 -15.11
N GLN A 36 -12.33 -15.85 -15.36
CA GLN A 36 -12.14 -15.22 -16.66
C GLN A 36 -10.74 -14.57 -16.70
N GLU A 37 -9.82 -15.19 -17.43
CA GLU A 37 -8.42 -14.77 -17.56
C GLU A 37 -8.13 -14.10 -18.91
N ASP A 38 -8.78 -12.99 -19.26
CA ASP A 38 -8.42 -12.27 -20.50
C ASP A 38 -8.59 -10.75 -20.38
N TYR A 39 -7.70 -10.09 -19.63
CA TYR A 39 -7.54 -8.61 -19.70
C TYR A 39 -6.05 -8.20 -19.70
N SER A 40 -5.25 -8.86 -20.53
CA SER A 40 -3.79 -8.62 -20.60
C SER A 40 -3.40 -7.52 -21.60
N ARG A 41 -4.13 -7.34 -22.71
CA ARG A 41 -3.60 -6.65 -23.90
C ARG A 41 -3.82 -5.12 -23.99
N LEU A 42 -4.58 -4.49 -23.08
CA LEU A 42 -4.84 -3.04 -23.11
C LEU A 42 -4.48 -2.28 -21.82
N ARG A 43 -3.60 -2.86 -21.00
CA ARG A 43 -3.31 -2.38 -19.62
C ARG A 43 -2.88 -0.90 -19.50
N PRO A 44 -1.98 -0.37 -20.36
CA PRO A 44 -1.53 1.03 -20.24
C PRO A 44 -2.63 2.06 -20.55
N LEU A 45 -3.60 1.73 -21.39
CA LEU A 45 -4.71 2.64 -21.73
C LEU A 45 -5.63 2.86 -20.52
N SER A 46 -5.75 1.86 -19.64
CA SER A 46 -6.57 1.94 -18.43
C SER A 46 -6.01 2.91 -17.38
N TYR A 47 -4.70 3.19 -17.39
CA TYR A 47 -4.04 4.03 -16.39
C TYR A 47 -4.36 5.52 -16.53
N ARG A 48 -4.69 5.99 -17.74
CA ARG A 48 -4.97 7.41 -17.99
C ARG A 48 -6.16 7.88 -17.17
N GLY A 49 -5.96 8.91 -16.35
CA GLY A 49 -7.00 9.46 -15.48
C GLY A 49 -7.39 8.57 -14.31
N ALA A 50 -6.57 7.59 -13.93
CA ALA A 50 -6.79 6.85 -12.69
C ALA A 50 -6.62 7.78 -11.49
N ASP A 51 -7.56 7.73 -10.55
CA ASP A 51 -7.51 8.50 -9.30
C ASP A 51 -6.77 7.73 -8.19
N VAL A 52 -6.76 6.40 -8.26
CA VAL A 52 -6.08 5.51 -7.31
C VAL A 52 -5.74 4.17 -7.96
N PHE A 53 -4.58 3.62 -7.59
CA PHE A 53 -4.20 2.26 -7.93
C PHE A 53 -4.38 1.31 -6.74
N VAL A 54 -4.95 0.15 -7.00
CA VAL A 54 -4.90 -1.00 -6.09
C VAL A 54 -3.85 -1.97 -6.63
N VAL A 55 -2.75 -2.12 -5.92
CA VAL A 55 -1.64 -3.01 -6.32
C VAL A 55 -1.75 -4.29 -5.50
N ALA A 56 -2.08 -5.39 -6.16
CA ALA A 56 -2.33 -6.67 -5.51
C ALA A 56 -1.16 -7.65 -5.71
N PHE A 57 -0.78 -8.32 -4.64
CA PHE A 57 0.08 -9.51 -4.64
C PHE A 57 -0.59 -10.62 -3.83
N SER A 58 -0.11 -11.86 -3.94
CA SER A 58 -0.65 -12.99 -3.17
C SER A 58 0.21 -13.27 -1.94
N LEU A 59 -0.44 -13.40 -0.78
CA LEU A 59 0.20 -13.72 0.50
C LEU A 59 0.87 -15.10 0.52
N ILE A 60 0.55 -15.96 -0.44
CA ILE A 60 1.17 -17.29 -0.59
C ILE A 60 2.14 -17.37 -1.79
N SER A 61 2.52 -16.23 -2.38
CA SER A 61 3.43 -16.20 -3.53
C SER A 61 4.47 -15.09 -3.39
N LYS A 62 5.66 -15.45 -2.90
CA LYS A 62 6.82 -14.56 -2.79
C LYS A 62 7.22 -13.89 -4.10
N ALA A 63 7.11 -14.60 -5.23
CA ALA A 63 7.39 -14.03 -6.55
C ALA A 63 6.46 -12.82 -6.85
N SER A 64 5.17 -12.95 -6.55
CA SER A 64 4.22 -11.85 -6.77
C SER A 64 4.49 -10.63 -5.88
N TYR A 65 4.97 -10.86 -4.65
CA TYR A 65 5.40 -9.82 -3.73
C TYR A 65 6.62 -9.06 -4.27
N GLU A 66 7.65 -9.78 -4.72
CA GLU A 66 8.86 -9.16 -5.27
C GLU A 66 8.58 -8.38 -6.56
N ASN A 67 7.66 -8.88 -7.39
CA ASN A 67 7.25 -8.21 -8.63
C ASN A 67 6.55 -6.87 -8.40
N VAL A 68 6.05 -6.59 -7.19
CA VAL A 68 5.56 -5.24 -6.84
C VAL A 68 6.66 -4.20 -7.05
N LEU A 69 7.87 -4.47 -6.57
CA LEU A 69 9.02 -3.58 -6.73
C LEU A 69 9.66 -3.69 -8.10
N LYS A 70 9.84 -4.93 -8.59
CA LYS A 70 10.61 -5.18 -9.82
C LYS A 70 9.86 -4.78 -11.09
N LYS A 71 8.52 -4.82 -11.06
CA LYS A 71 7.68 -4.65 -12.25
C LYS A 71 6.59 -3.60 -12.07
N TRP A 72 5.72 -3.77 -11.08
CA TRP A 72 4.51 -2.94 -10.97
C TRP A 72 4.82 -1.49 -10.62
N MET A 73 5.76 -1.24 -9.71
CA MET A 73 6.10 0.11 -9.31
C MET A 73 6.79 0.91 -10.42
N PRO A 74 7.81 0.37 -11.13
CA PRO A 74 8.36 1.03 -12.30
C PRO A 74 7.31 1.31 -13.39
N GLU A 75 6.41 0.36 -13.66
CA GLU A 75 5.36 0.52 -14.68
C GLU A 75 4.38 1.65 -14.30
N LEU A 76 3.83 1.63 -13.07
CA LEU A 76 2.88 2.65 -12.63
C LEU A 76 3.52 4.04 -12.55
N ARG A 77 4.74 4.14 -12.01
CA ARG A 77 5.41 5.44 -11.89
C ARG A 77 5.79 6.03 -13.25
N ARG A 78 6.01 5.20 -14.27
CA ARG A 78 6.24 5.67 -15.66
C ARG A 78 5.02 6.33 -16.28
N PHE A 79 3.82 5.77 -16.06
CA PHE A 79 2.59 6.26 -16.70
C PHE A 79 1.77 7.22 -15.84
N ALA A 80 1.88 7.13 -14.51
CA ALA A 80 1.02 7.84 -13.56
C ALA A 80 1.75 8.08 -12.22
N PRO A 81 2.79 8.95 -12.19
CA PRO A 81 3.71 9.08 -11.05
C PRO A 81 3.07 9.63 -9.77
N SER A 82 2.02 10.44 -9.86
CA SER A 82 1.38 11.13 -8.72
C SER A 82 0.17 10.40 -8.15
N VAL A 83 -0.30 9.32 -8.81
CA VAL A 83 -1.51 8.62 -8.39
C VAL A 83 -1.23 7.80 -7.13
N PRO A 84 -2.06 7.94 -6.08
CA PRO A 84 -1.88 7.20 -4.84
C PRO A 84 -2.10 5.70 -5.04
N ILE A 85 -1.48 4.91 -4.17
CA ILE A 85 -1.51 3.44 -4.22
C ILE A 85 -2.05 2.89 -2.91
N VAL A 86 -2.94 1.90 -3.00
CA VAL A 86 -3.30 0.99 -1.91
C VAL A 86 -2.66 -0.36 -2.22
N LEU A 87 -1.79 -0.84 -1.34
CA LEU A 87 -1.17 -2.15 -1.46
C LEU A 87 -2.09 -3.22 -0.85
N VAL A 88 -2.28 -4.34 -1.56
CA VAL A 88 -3.19 -5.40 -1.13
C VAL A 88 -2.52 -6.77 -1.15
N GLY A 89 -2.50 -7.42 0.01
CA GLY A 89 -2.15 -8.83 0.16
C GLY A 89 -3.40 -9.70 0.01
N THR A 90 -3.46 -10.52 -1.03
CA THR A 90 -4.62 -11.36 -1.35
C THR A 90 -4.43 -12.81 -0.90
N LYS A 91 -5.54 -13.57 -0.86
CA LYS A 91 -5.58 -14.99 -0.45
C LYS A 91 -5.23 -15.19 1.03
N LEU A 92 -5.71 -14.29 1.88
CA LEU A 92 -5.54 -14.37 3.34
C LEU A 92 -6.03 -15.70 3.91
N ASP A 93 -7.13 -16.24 3.38
CA ASP A 93 -7.68 -17.55 3.75
C ASP A 93 -6.69 -18.71 3.57
N LEU A 94 -5.81 -18.61 2.57
CA LEU A 94 -4.81 -19.65 2.33
C LEU A 94 -3.60 -19.52 3.24
N ARG A 95 -3.24 -18.28 3.63
CA ARG A 95 -2.14 -18.05 4.58
C ARG A 95 -2.53 -18.43 6.00
N ASP A 96 -3.78 -18.19 6.41
CA ASP A 96 -4.24 -18.49 7.76
C ASP A 96 -4.63 -19.98 7.92
N ASN A 97 -4.81 -20.71 6.82
CA ASN A 97 -5.08 -22.14 6.85
C ASN A 97 -3.79 -22.96 6.93
N GLY A 98 -3.49 -23.52 8.11
CA GLY A 98 -2.30 -24.34 8.35
C GLY A 98 -2.17 -25.58 7.45
N ALA A 99 -3.27 -26.08 6.88
CA ALA A 99 -3.27 -27.24 5.97
C ALA A 99 -2.65 -26.93 4.59
N TYR A 100 -2.54 -25.66 4.18
CA TYR A 100 -1.90 -25.30 2.91
C TYR A 100 -0.36 -25.40 2.96
N PHE A 101 0.21 -25.50 4.17
CA PHE A 101 1.64 -25.46 4.42
C PHE A 101 2.27 -26.83 4.63
N THR A 102 1.46 -27.87 4.86
CA THR A 102 1.97 -29.24 4.99
C THR A 102 2.51 -29.77 3.66
N ASP A 103 1.97 -29.28 2.53
CA ASP A 103 2.38 -29.71 1.18
C ASP A 103 3.31 -28.71 0.46
N HIS A 104 3.44 -27.49 0.99
CA HIS A 104 4.24 -26.43 0.38
C HIS A 104 5.14 -25.81 1.44
N ALA A 105 6.43 -26.14 1.39
CA ALA A 105 7.48 -25.69 2.31
C ALA A 105 7.23 -24.24 2.77
N GLY A 106 7.05 -24.04 4.08
CA GLY A 106 6.55 -22.80 4.71
C GLY A 106 7.40 -21.52 4.54
N SER A 107 8.29 -21.47 3.55
CA SER A 107 9.17 -20.35 3.21
C SER A 107 8.56 -19.34 2.20
N ASN A 108 7.41 -19.65 1.59
CA ASN A 108 6.87 -18.85 0.47
C ASN A 108 5.76 -17.86 0.84
N THR A 109 5.38 -17.77 2.11
CA THR A 109 4.29 -16.89 2.55
C THR A 109 4.78 -15.56 3.08
N ILE A 110 3.96 -14.55 2.87
CA ILE A 110 4.24 -13.18 3.24
C ILE A 110 3.53 -12.85 4.56
N THR A 111 4.32 -12.45 5.55
CA THR A 111 3.81 -11.99 6.84
C THR A 111 3.22 -10.59 6.71
N TYR A 112 2.36 -10.22 7.65
CA TYR A 112 1.84 -8.85 7.73
C TYR A 112 2.96 -7.81 7.82
N SER A 113 4.02 -8.11 8.58
CA SER A 113 5.18 -7.22 8.74
C SER A 113 5.93 -6.98 7.43
N GLN A 114 6.12 -8.03 6.60
CA GLN A 114 6.72 -7.89 5.28
C GLN A 114 5.84 -7.04 4.35
N GLY A 115 4.52 -7.25 4.37
CA GLY A 115 3.59 -6.44 3.59
C GLY A 115 3.59 -4.95 4.00
N GLU A 116 3.64 -4.67 5.29
CA GLU A 116 3.73 -3.29 5.80
C GLU A 116 5.08 -2.63 5.47
N GLU A 117 6.17 -3.40 5.47
CA GLU A 117 7.48 -2.90 5.02
C GLU A 117 7.46 -2.56 3.53
N LEU A 118 6.91 -3.43 2.69
CA LEU A 118 6.72 -3.16 1.26
C LEU A 118 5.87 -1.90 1.03
N ARG A 119 4.80 -1.70 1.83
CA ARG A 119 3.97 -0.49 1.76
C ARG A 119 4.79 0.77 1.99
N LYS A 120 5.65 0.79 3.01
CA LYS A 120 6.55 1.90 3.30
C LYS A 120 7.53 2.12 2.16
N GLN A 121 8.13 1.04 1.66
CA GLN A 121 9.13 1.07 0.60
C GLN A 121 8.59 1.69 -0.70
N ILE A 122 7.35 1.40 -1.10
CA ILE A 122 6.74 1.95 -2.32
C ILE A 122 6.01 3.30 -2.09
N GLY A 123 5.91 3.76 -0.85
CA GLY A 123 5.15 4.94 -0.47
C GLY A 123 3.63 4.78 -0.70
N ALA A 124 3.08 3.59 -0.48
CA ALA A 124 1.63 3.36 -0.61
C ALA A 124 0.87 3.99 0.57
N ALA A 125 -0.31 4.52 0.30
CA ALA A 125 -1.14 5.20 1.29
C ALA A 125 -1.67 4.26 2.38
N ALA A 126 -1.89 2.99 2.04
CA ALA A 126 -2.37 1.95 2.95
C ALA A 126 -1.92 0.56 2.51
N TYR A 127 -1.92 -0.38 3.46
CA TYR A 127 -1.76 -1.81 3.24
C TYR A 127 -2.94 -2.55 3.86
N ILE A 128 -3.55 -3.47 3.09
CA ILE A 128 -4.70 -4.26 3.53
C ILE A 128 -4.52 -5.71 3.07
N GLU A 129 -4.75 -6.65 3.98
CA GLU A 129 -4.83 -8.07 3.65
C GLU A 129 -6.29 -8.50 3.51
N CYS A 130 -6.62 -9.22 2.45
CA CYS A 130 -7.99 -9.64 2.19
C CYS A 130 -8.09 -11.07 1.64
N SER A 131 -9.27 -11.66 1.80
CA SER A 131 -9.66 -12.88 1.11
C SER A 131 -10.94 -12.63 0.34
N SER A 132 -10.89 -12.81 -0.97
CA SER A 132 -12.08 -12.80 -1.81
C SER A 132 -13.00 -13.99 -1.49
N LYS A 133 -12.42 -15.13 -1.09
CA LYS A 133 -13.17 -16.37 -0.81
C LYS A 133 -14.02 -16.25 0.44
N THR A 134 -13.47 -15.73 1.53
CA THR A 134 -14.21 -15.51 2.79
C THR A 134 -14.84 -14.12 2.85
N GLN A 135 -14.62 -13.29 1.82
CA GLN A 135 -15.00 -11.87 1.75
C GLN A 135 -14.35 -10.97 2.82
N GLN A 136 -13.41 -11.50 3.59
CA GLN A 136 -12.70 -10.76 4.61
C GLN A 136 -11.94 -9.58 4.01
N ASN A 137 -12.19 -8.38 4.56
CA ASN A 137 -11.56 -7.10 4.22
C ASN A 137 -11.70 -6.61 2.76
N VAL A 138 -12.47 -7.30 1.89
CA VAL A 138 -12.67 -6.87 0.50
C VAL A 138 -13.29 -5.47 0.43
N LYS A 139 -14.33 -5.22 1.24
CA LYS A 139 -14.94 -3.88 1.33
C LYS A 139 -13.94 -2.82 1.81
N ALA A 140 -13.08 -3.17 2.78
CA ALA A 140 -12.09 -2.25 3.35
C ALA A 140 -11.05 -1.79 2.30
N VAL A 141 -10.68 -2.65 1.35
CA VAL A 141 -9.79 -2.30 0.23
C VAL A 141 -10.36 -1.12 -0.56
N PHE A 142 -11.61 -1.22 -1.01
CA PHE A 142 -12.22 -0.21 -1.88
C PHE A 142 -12.68 1.03 -1.10
N ASP A 143 -13.19 0.87 0.12
CA ASP A 143 -13.49 1.99 1.02
C ASP A 143 -12.22 2.83 1.27
N THR A 144 -11.07 2.18 1.46
CA THR A 144 -9.80 2.86 1.67
C THR A 144 -9.31 3.56 0.40
N ALA A 145 -9.42 2.92 -0.75
CA ALA A 145 -9.08 3.53 -2.04
C ALA A 145 -9.90 4.81 -2.28
N ILE A 146 -11.21 4.78 -2.01
CA ILE A 146 -12.10 5.94 -2.12
C ILE A 146 -11.69 7.02 -1.11
N LYS A 147 -11.46 6.67 0.15
CA LYS A 147 -11.02 7.61 1.19
C LYS A 147 -9.71 8.32 0.83
N VAL A 148 -8.75 7.60 0.28
CA VAL A 148 -7.44 8.16 -0.13
C VAL A 148 -7.60 9.23 -1.22
N VAL A 149 -8.59 9.07 -2.12
CA VAL A 149 -8.88 10.06 -3.18
C VAL A 149 -9.66 11.25 -2.64
N LEU A 150 -10.61 11.02 -1.73
CA LEU A 150 -11.50 12.07 -1.21
C LEU A 150 -10.84 12.91 -0.11
N GLN A 151 -9.89 12.36 0.63
CA GLN A 151 -9.20 13.11 1.68
C GLN A 151 -8.18 14.08 1.05
N PRO A 152 -8.18 15.37 1.46
CA PRO A 152 -7.15 16.29 1.03
C PRO A 152 -5.77 15.74 1.41
N PRO A 153 -4.74 15.91 0.57
CA PRO A 153 -3.42 15.37 0.84
C PRO A 153 -2.96 15.84 2.22
N ARG A 154 -2.66 14.89 3.12
CA ARG A 154 -1.99 15.21 4.38
C ARG A 154 -0.70 15.92 4.00
N ARG A 155 -0.58 17.21 4.34
CA ARG A 155 0.70 17.90 4.26
C ARG A 155 1.70 17.03 5.01
N ILE A 156 2.72 16.56 4.30
CA ILE A 156 3.87 15.94 4.95
C ILE A 156 4.46 17.05 5.81
N GLU A 157 4.20 17.01 7.12
CA GLU A 157 5.00 17.79 8.06
C GLU A 157 6.43 17.28 7.92
N MET A 158 7.27 18.07 7.26
CA MET A 158 8.70 17.82 7.26
C MET A 158 9.15 17.79 8.72
N PRO A 159 9.93 16.77 9.15
CA PRO A 159 10.51 16.79 10.48
C PRO A 159 11.31 18.08 10.63
N ARG A 160 10.85 19.00 11.48
CA ARG A 160 11.64 20.19 11.84
C ARG A 160 12.96 19.68 12.40
N LYS A 161 14.03 19.85 11.62
CA LYS A 161 15.40 19.58 12.03
C LYS A 161 15.62 20.33 13.34
N ARG A 162 15.62 19.62 14.48
CA ARG A 162 15.95 20.20 15.79
C ARG A 162 17.37 20.76 15.68
N ARG A 163 17.48 22.08 15.52
CA ARG A 163 18.76 22.78 15.54
C ARG A 163 19.30 22.65 16.95
N ASN A 164 20.22 21.72 17.14
CA ASN A 164 20.87 21.46 18.41
C ASN A 164 21.65 22.72 18.82
N ARG A 165 21.07 23.58 19.67
CA ARG A 165 21.82 24.67 20.32
C ARG A 165 22.75 23.99 21.30
N ARG A 166 24.01 23.81 20.91
CA ARG A 166 25.09 23.51 21.86
C ARG A 166 25.05 24.59 22.92
N SER A 167 24.69 24.19 24.14
CA SER A 167 24.86 24.96 25.35
C SER A 167 26.34 25.28 25.51
N GLY A 168 26.69 26.54 25.30
CA GLY A 168 27.98 27.07 25.73
C GLY A 168 28.05 26.95 27.24
N CYS A 169 28.88 26.02 27.71
CA CYS A 169 29.29 25.93 29.10
C CYS A 169 30.18 27.14 29.36
N SER A 170 29.66 28.13 30.08
CA SER A 170 30.44 29.27 30.54
C SER A 170 31.37 28.80 31.65
N ILE A 171 32.64 28.59 31.32
CA ILE A 171 33.71 28.54 32.31
C ILE A 171 33.66 29.85 33.10
N VAL A 172 33.49 29.72 34.41
CA VAL A 172 33.52 30.80 35.39
C VAL A 172 34.97 31.25 35.52
N CYS A 173 35.34 32.36 34.88
CA CYS A 173 36.55 33.10 35.24
C CYS A 173 36.20 34.02 36.42
N ILE A 174 36.70 33.65 37.60
CA ILE A 174 36.74 34.49 38.79
C ILE A 174 37.73 35.61 38.49
N ALA A 175 37.25 36.84 38.37
CA ALA A 175 38.06 38.04 38.42
C ALA A 175 37.41 39.00 39.43
N CYS A 176 38.01 39.05 40.62
CA CYS A 176 37.78 40.10 41.62
C CYS A 176 37.98 41.47 40.99
N GLY A 177 37.08 42.41 41.29
CA GLY A 177 37.33 43.81 41.02
C GLY A 177 36.11 44.70 41.24
N GLY A 178 36.06 45.33 42.41
CA GLY A 178 35.43 46.65 42.53
C GLY A 178 34.60 46.88 43.79
N CYS A 179 35.14 47.70 44.69
CA CYS A 179 34.48 48.91 45.19
C CYS A 179 35.58 49.75 45.89
N THR A 180 36.15 50.79 45.28
CA THR A 180 35.65 52.16 45.00
C THR A 180 35.62 53.08 46.23
N VAL A 181 36.24 54.24 46.01
CA VAL A 181 36.27 55.55 46.73
C VAL A 181 37.05 55.63 48.04
#